data_AF-A0A1F0RU85-F1
#
_entry.id   AF-A0A1F0RU85-F1
#
_cell.length_a   1.000
_cell.length_b   1.000
_cell.length_c   1.000
_cell.angle_alpha   90.00
_cell.angle_beta   90.00
_cell.angle_gamma   90.00
#
_symmetry.space_group_name_H-M   'P 1'
#
loop_
_entity.id
_entity.type
_entity.pdbx_description
1 polymer ?
#
loop_
_entity_poly.entity_id
_entity_poly.type
_entity_poly.pdbx_seq_one_letter_code
_entity_poly.pdbx_strand_id
1 'polypeptide(L)'
;MTDQNLDAWQFTCRLNADRADYVRALSDRLEISAAETVRLALDVLTDRVPPSVLEELRELPPETRKELARLTQEVNKIGTNVNQAVRAVNTRVVDEMFILEAEEDGADPEEIEKKRAELGDLRAVIKREMQEVFLELVRLRGELEAACQS
;
A
#
# COMPACT_ATOMS: atom_id res chain seq x y z
N MET A 1 -36.34 8.64 4.95
CA MET A 1 -36.58 8.97 3.53
C MET A 1 -37.20 7.75 2.89
N THR A 2 -38.43 7.94 2.39
CA THR A 2 -39.25 7.06 1.54
C THR A 2 -39.43 5.59 1.95
N ASP A 3 -40.60 5.30 2.53
CA ASP A 3 -41.36 4.06 2.28
C ASP A 3 -41.52 3.90 0.76
N GLN A 4 -40.49 3.36 0.11
CA GLN A 4 -40.66 2.82 -1.24
C GLN A 4 -41.35 1.48 -1.08
N ASN A 5 -42.44 1.29 -1.80
CA ASN A 5 -43.17 0.04 -1.88
C ASN A 5 -42.23 -1.02 -2.49
N LEU A 6 -41.45 -1.70 -1.64
CA LEU A 6 -40.41 -2.67 -2.02
C LEU A 6 -40.96 -3.86 -2.81
N ASP A 7 -42.28 -4.08 -2.71
CA ASP A 7 -43.02 -5.10 -3.47
C ASP A 7 -42.99 -4.88 -5.00
N ALA A 8 -42.54 -3.72 -5.48
CA ALA A 8 -42.46 -3.41 -6.91
C ALA A 8 -41.07 -3.71 -7.54
N TRP A 9 -40.08 -4.17 -6.79
CA TRP A 9 -38.74 -4.40 -7.32
C TRP A 9 -38.61 -5.78 -7.97
N GLN A 10 -38.50 -5.80 -9.30
CA GLN A 10 -38.30 -7.02 -10.08
C GLN A 10 -36.81 -7.17 -10.43
N PHE A 11 -36.23 -8.33 -10.13
CA PHE A 11 -34.88 -8.69 -10.56
C PHE A 11 -34.88 -10.07 -11.24
N THR A 12 -33.94 -10.28 -12.16
CA THR A 12 -33.76 -11.56 -12.85
C THR A 12 -32.53 -12.26 -12.28
N CYS A 13 -32.70 -13.44 -11.71
CA CYS A 13 -31.59 -14.29 -11.26
C CYS A 13 -31.30 -15.39 -12.28
N ARG A 14 -30.02 -15.53 -12.69
CA ARG A 14 -29.59 -16.64 -13.54
C ARG A 14 -29.04 -17.77 -12.67
N LEU A 15 -29.68 -18.93 -12.72
CA LEU A 15 -29.27 -20.14 -12.02
C LEU A 15 -28.70 -21.15 -13.02
N ASN A 16 -27.71 -21.93 -12.59
CA ASN A 16 -27.31 -23.13 -13.32
C ASN A 16 -28.32 -24.27 -13.04
N ALA A 17 -28.21 -25.39 -13.77
CA ALA A 17 -29.17 -26.50 -13.68
C ALA A 17 -29.34 -27.02 -12.25
N ASP A 18 -28.23 -27.32 -11.56
CA ASP A 18 -28.25 -27.84 -10.19
C ASP A 18 -28.96 -26.90 -9.21
N ARG A 19 -28.71 -25.58 -9.30
CA ARG A 19 -29.35 -24.59 -8.43
C ARG A 19 -30.83 -24.40 -8.78
N ALA A 20 -31.20 -24.49 -10.06
CA ALA A 20 -32.59 -24.40 -10.48
C ALA A 20 -33.40 -25.60 -9.96
N ASP A 21 -32.84 -26.80 -10.03
CA ASP A 21 -33.49 -28.01 -9.52
C ASP A 21 -33.58 -28.00 -8.00
N TYR A 22 -32.57 -27.46 -7.32
CA TYR A 22 -32.62 -27.25 -5.87
C TYR A 22 -33.73 -26.26 -5.46
N VAL A 23 -33.86 -25.12 -6.16
CA VAL A 23 -34.93 -24.15 -5.90
C VAL A 23 -36.31 -24.75 -6.17
N ARG A 24 -36.47 -25.53 -7.25
CA ARG A 24 -37.72 -26.25 -7.53
C ARG A 24 -38.08 -27.24 -6.43
N ALA A 25 -37.14 -28.10 -6.03
CA ALA A 25 -37.38 -29.09 -4.99
C ALA A 25 -37.74 -28.45 -3.64
N LEU A 26 -37.14 -27.30 -3.30
CA LEU A 26 -37.50 -26.55 -2.10
C LEU A 26 -38.86 -25.87 -2.21
N SER A 27 -39.14 -25.26 -3.37
CA SER A 27 -40.43 -24.63 -3.67
C SER A 27 -41.57 -25.65 -3.55
N ASP A 28 -41.41 -26.83 -4.14
CA ASP A 28 -42.39 -27.93 -4.05
C ASP A 28 -42.56 -28.42 -2.61
N ARG A 29 -41.46 -28.57 -1.86
CA ARG A 29 -41.49 -29.07 -0.48
C ARG A 29 -42.12 -28.09 0.51
N LEU A 30 -41.96 -26.79 0.26
CA LEU A 30 -42.47 -25.74 1.13
C LEU A 30 -43.85 -25.23 0.67
N GLU A 31 -44.34 -25.70 -0.48
CA GLU A 31 -45.59 -25.27 -1.11
C GLU A 31 -45.66 -23.75 -1.35
N ILE A 32 -44.51 -23.14 -1.64
CA ILE A 32 -44.37 -21.71 -1.96
C ILE A 32 -43.81 -21.55 -3.37
N SER A 33 -43.94 -20.35 -3.93
CA SER A 33 -43.37 -20.07 -5.25
C SER A 33 -41.83 -20.07 -5.23
N ALA A 34 -41.22 -20.29 -6.41
CA ALA A 34 -39.76 -20.18 -6.55
C ALA A 34 -39.25 -18.78 -6.17
N ALA A 35 -40.05 -17.74 -6.41
CA ALA A 35 -39.73 -16.37 -6.01
C ALA A 35 -39.69 -16.21 -4.49
N GLU A 36 -40.70 -16.75 -3.78
CA GLU A 36 -40.73 -16.76 -2.31
C GLU A 36 -39.63 -17.62 -1.71
N THR A 37 -39.27 -18.72 -2.37
CA THR A 37 -38.13 -19.56 -1.96
C THR A 37 -36.82 -18.80 -2.01
N VAL A 38 -36.59 -18.02 -3.08
CA VAL A 38 -35.41 -17.15 -3.21
C VAL A 38 -35.46 -16.02 -2.18
N ARG A 39 -36.63 -15.41 -1.94
CA ARG A 39 -36.79 -14.37 -0.92
C ARG A 39 -36.44 -14.90 0.47
N LEU A 40 -36.96 -16.07 0.84
CA LEU A 40 -36.66 -16.74 2.11
C LEU A 40 -35.16 -17.03 2.26
N ALA A 41 -34.51 -17.46 1.18
CA ALA A 41 -33.07 -17.69 1.20
C ALA A 41 -32.28 -16.39 1.41
N LEU A 42 -32.72 -15.28 0.81
CA LEU A 42 -32.12 -13.96 1.02
C LEU A 42 -32.34 -13.48 2.46
N ASP A 43 -33.55 -13.61 3.01
CA ASP A 43 -33.87 -13.23 4.39
C ASP A 43 -32.96 -13.95 5.40
N VAL A 44 -32.78 -15.27 5.21
CA VAL A 44 -31.90 -16.09 6.04
C VAL A 44 -30.42 -15.71 5.89
N LEU A 45 -30.00 -15.24 4.71
CA LEU A 45 -28.64 -14.75 4.50
C LEU A 45 -28.41 -13.41 5.20
N THR A 46 -29.37 -12.48 5.17
CA THR A 46 -29.27 -11.20 5.89
C THR A 46 -29.07 -11.37 7.39
N ASP A 47 -29.68 -12.39 7.99
CA ASP A 47 -29.51 -12.68 9.43
C ASP A 47 -28.15 -13.31 9.77
N ARG A 48 -27.47 -13.90 8.80
CA ARG A 48 -26.23 -14.68 9.02
C ARG A 48 -24.97 -14.01 8.47
N VAL A 49 -25.14 -12.99 7.63
CA VAL A 49 -24.03 -12.30 6.99
C VAL A 49 -23.63 -11.10 7.85
N PRO A 50 -22.35 -10.99 8.27
CA PRO A 50 -21.88 -9.82 9.00
C PRO A 50 -22.17 -8.54 8.19
N PRO A 51 -22.60 -7.44 8.84
CA PRO A 51 -22.89 -6.17 8.15
C PRO A 51 -21.74 -5.69 7.25
N SER A 52 -20.49 -6.01 7.62
CA SER A 52 -19.26 -5.70 6.88
C SER A 52 -19.15 -6.36 5.49
N VAL A 53 -20.01 -7.33 5.16
CA VAL A 53 -20.05 -7.97 3.82
C VAL A 53 -21.04 -7.25 2.89
N LEU A 54 -22.03 -6.56 3.47
CA LEU A 54 -23.02 -5.75 2.75
C LEU A 54 -22.59 -4.29 2.60
N GLU A 55 -21.68 -3.84 3.45
CA GLU A 55 -20.87 -2.67 3.14
C GLU A 55 -20.04 -3.01 1.89
N GLU A 56 -20.38 -2.40 0.76
CA GLU A 56 -19.45 -2.28 -0.37
C GLU A 56 -18.07 -2.02 0.21
N LEU A 57 -17.04 -2.70 -0.30
CA LEU A 57 -15.65 -2.31 -0.13
C LEU A 57 -15.59 -0.81 -0.44
N ARG A 58 -15.76 0.03 0.58
CA ARG A 58 -15.87 1.47 0.43
C ARG A 58 -14.51 1.87 -0.02
N GLU A 59 -14.41 1.97 -1.33
CA GLU A 59 -13.50 2.80 -2.06
C GLU A 59 -13.27 4.03 -1.17
N LEU A 60 -12.10 4.08 -0.50
CA LEU A 60 -11.83 4.95 0.67
C LEU A 60 -12.45 6.35 0.47
N PRO A 61 -12.98 7.03 1.50
CA PRO A 61 -13.51 8.39 1.34
C PRO A 61 -12.52 9.26 0.53
N PRO A 62 -12.99 10.12 -0.38
CA PRO A 62 -12.11 10.84 -1.31
C PRO A 62 -11.00 11.63 -0.61
N GLU A 63 -11.30 12.19 0.56
CA GLU A 63 -10.30 12.84 1.43
C GLU A 63 -9.25 11.84 1.95
N THR A 64 -9.66 10.66 2.40
CA THR A 64 -8.75 9.60 2.86
C THR A 64 -7.89 9.07 1.72
N ARG A 65 -8.41 8.93 0.48
CA ARG A 65 -7.58 8.57 -0.69
C ARG A 65 -6.55 9.63 -1.02
N LYS A 66 -6.95 10.90 -0.94
CA LYS A 66 -6.06 12.03 -1.22
C LYS A 66 -4.92 12.10 -0.21
N GLU A 67 -5.22 11.92 1.07
CA GLU A 67 -4.20 11.89 2.12
C GLU A 67 -3.29 10.66 2.00
N LEU A 68 -3.85 9.49 1.70
CA LEU A 68 -3.06 8.27 1.45
C LEU A 68 -2.15 8.42 0.22
N ALA A 69 -2.63 9.03 -0.85
CA ALA A 69 -1.85 9.30 -2.05
C ALA A 69 -0.72 10.30 -1.77
N ARG A 70 -0.99 11.34 -0.98
CA ARG A 70 0.03 12.29 -0.51
C ARG A 70 1.10 11.58 0.33
N LEU A 71 0.69 10.78 1.30
CA LEU A 71 1.60 10.03 2.17
C LEU A 71 2.46 9.06 1.34
N THR A 72 1.86 8.39 0.36
CA THR A 72 2.55 7.48 -0.57
C THR A 72 3.59 8.24 -1.40
N GLN A 73 3.29 9.45 -1.86
CA GLN A 73 4.26 10.29 -2.58
C GLN A 73 5.42 10.74 -1.68
N GLU A 74 5.16 11.10 -0.43
CA GLU A 74 6.20 11.48 0.54
C GLU A 74 7.12 10.30 0.86
N VAL A 75 6.55 9.10 1.09
CA VAL A 75 7.32 7.86 1.30
C VAL A 75 8.15 7.50 0.07
N ASN A 76 7.60 7.65 -1.14
CA ASN A 76 8.35 7.38 -2.38
C ASN A 76 9.53 8.34 -2.58
N LYS A 77 9.38 9.62 -2.20
CA LYS A 77 10.48 10.60 -2.22
C LYS A 77 11.59 10.21 -1.25
N ILE A 78 11.24 9.86 -0.02
CA ILE A 78 12.18 9.34 0.98
C ILE A 78 12.90 8.11 0.43
N GLY A 79 12.17 7.13 -0.09
CA GLY A 79 12.76 5.90 -0.63
C GLY A 79 13.72 6.17 -1.79
N THR A 80 13.44 7.16 -2.62
CA THR A 80 14.34 7.60 -3.69
C THR A 80 15.62 8.20 -3.13
N ASN A 81 15.51 9.11 -2.15
CA ASN A 81 16.66 9.74 -1.51
C ASN A 81 17.54 8.71 -0.78
N VAL A 82 16.93 7.76 -0.07
CA VAL A 82 17.64 6.66 0.61
C VAL A 82 18.35 5.76 -0.40
N ASN A 83 17.69 5.41 -1.51
CA ASN A 83 18.31 4.61 -2.57
C ASN A 83 19.50 5.33 -3.21
N GLN A 84 19.43 6.65 -3.40
CA GLN A 84 20.55 7.44 -3.89
C GLN A 84 21.70 7.45 -2.88
N ALA A 85 21.42 7.63 -1.59
CA ALA A 85 22.42 7.58 -0.53
C ALA A 85 23.12 6.21 -0.48
N VAL A 86 22.36 5.10 -0.55
CA VAL A 86 22.92 3.74 -0.56
C VAL A 86 23.79 3.49 -1.79
N ARG A 87 23.36 3.93 -2.98
CA ARG A 87 24.18 3.84 -4.19
C ARG A 87 25.48 4.61 -4.05
N ALA A 88 25.41 5.82 -3.50
CA ALA A 88 26.59 6.64 -3.29
C ALA A 88 27.55 6.05 -2.24
N VAL A 89 27.03 5.34 -1.24
CA VAL A 89 27.85 4.55 -0.29
C VAL A 89 28.50 3.35 -0.98
N ASN A 90 27.74 2.58 -1.77
CA ASN A 90 28.27 1.39 -2.45
C ASN A 90 29.37 1.72 -3.48
N THR A 91 29.24 2.82 -4.24
CA THR A 91 30.30 3.28 -5.14
C THR A 91 31.59 3.59 -4.37
N ARG A 92 31.48 4.10 -3.13
CA ARG A 92 32.65 4.49 -2.32
C ARG A 92 33.35 3.32 -1.64
N VAL A 93 32.62 2.25 -1.30
CA VAL A 93 33.25 1.00 -0.85
C VAL A 93 34.15 0.43 -1.94
N VAL A 94 33.74 0.58 -3.20
CA VAL A 94 34.55 0.21 -4.36
C VAL A 94 35.74 1.15 -4.53
N ASP A 95 35.57 2.46 -4.36
CA ASP A 95 36.67 3.44 -4.43
C ASP A 95 37.73 3.25 -3.32
N GLU A 96 37.31 2.96 -2.08
CA GLU A 96 38.24 2.63 -0.98
C GLU A 96 39.02 1.34 -1.28
N MET A 97 38.38 0.36 -1.91
CA MET A 97 39.03 -0.89 -2.32
C MET A 97 40.10 -0.64 -3.40
N PHE A 98 39.84 0.24 -4.36
CA PHE A 98 40.83 0.64 -5.37
C PHE A 98 42.04 1.40 -4.80
N ILE A 99 41.86 2.14 -3.70
CA ILE A 99 42.99 2.80 -3.01
C ILE A 99 43.87 1.77 -2.31
N LEU A 100 43.26 0.78 -1.65
CA LEU A 100 44.00 -0.29 -0.99
C LEU A 100 44.78 -1.14 -2.00
N GLU A 101 44.18 -1.44 -3.15
CA GLU A 101 44.85 -2.17 -4.25
C GLU A 101 46.02 -1.35 -4.84
N ALA A 102 45.83 -0.04 -5.05
CA ALA A 102 46.91 0.85 -5.51
C ALA A 102 48.06 0.98 -4.50
N GLU A 103 47.77 0.92 -3.19
CA GLU A 103 48.79 0.87 -2.13
C GLU A 103 49.58 -0.44 -2.14
N GLU A 104 48.91 -1.57 -2.36
CA GLU A 104 49.56 -2.89 -2.49
C GLU A 104 50.43 -3.00 -3.76
N ASP A 105 49.99 -2.39 -4.86
CA ASP A 105 50.72 -2.35 -6.13
C ASP A 105 51.88 -1.34 -6.16
N GLY A 106 52.07 -0.56 -5.08
CA GLY A 106 53.16 0.41 -4.97
C GLY A 106 52.98 1.63 -5.87
N ALA A 107 51.74 2.07 -6.10
CA ALA A 107 51.44 3.27 -6.85
C ALA A 107 52.02 4.54 -6.18
N ASP A 108 52.06 5.64 -6.94
CA ASP A 108 52.62 6.91 -6.47
C ASP A 108 51.88 7.43 -5.22
N PRO A 109 52.59 7.68 -4.10
CA PRO A 109 52.01 8.23 -2.88
C PRO A 109 51.22 9.52 -3.08
N GLU A 110 51.62 10.40 -4.01
CA GLU A 110 50.89 11.65 -4.28
C GLU A 110 49.53 11.39 -4.94
N GLU A 111 49.43 10.39 -5.82
CA GLU A 111 48.15 10.00 -6.44
C GLU A 111 47.20 9.33 -5.44
N ILE A 112 47.74 8.52 -4.52
CA ILE A 112 46.98 7.90 -3.43
C ILE A 112 46.43 8.97 -2.48
N GLU A 113 47.26 9.95 -2.10
CA GLU A 113 46.85 11.03 -1.20
C GLU A 113 45.78 11.92 -1.83
N LYS A 114 45.88 12.21 -3.13
CA LYS A 114 44.85 12.93 -3.89
C LYS A 114 43.52 12.18 -3.91
N LYS A 115 43.52 10.86 -4.19
CA LYS A 115 42.30 10.03 -4.18
C LYS A 115 41.66 9.97 -2.78
N ARG A 116 42.47 9.89 -1.72
CA ARG A 116 41.98 9.94 -0.33
C ARG A 116 41.34 11.30 0.01
N ALA A 117 41.91 12.40 -0.46
CA ALA A 117 41.35 13.74 -0.26
C ALA A 117 40.00 13.91 -0.97
N GLU A 118 39.91 13.47 -2.23
CA GLU A 118 38.65 13.47 -3.00
C GLU A 118 37.55 12.64 -2.31
N LEU A 119 37.88 11.48 -1.73
CA LEU A 119 36.94 10.69 -0.93
C LEU A 119 36.51 11.36 0.38
N GLY A 120 37.43 12.08 1.04
CA GLY A 120 37.16 12.83 2.26
C GLY A 120 36.09 13.91 2.06
N ASP A 121 36.23 14.70 0.99
CA ASP A 121 35.25 15.73 0.62
C ASP A 121 33.89 15.12 0.26
N LEU A 122 33.91 14.01 -0.48
CA LEU A 122 32.71 13.26 -0.83
C LEU A 122 32.01 12.74 0.45
N ARG A 123 32.75 12.25 1.46
CA ARG A 123 32.23 11.79 2.76
C ARG A 123 31.52 12.89 3.53
N ALA A 124 32.04 14.11 3.49
CA ALA A 124 31.41 15.27 4.10
C ALA A 124 30.06 15.62 3.45
N VAL A 125 29.97 15.51 2.11
CA VAL A 125 28.72 15.75 1.36
C VAL A 125 27.64 14.73 1.71
N ILE A 126 27.94 13.42 1.67
CA ILE A 126 26.94 12.39 2.03
C ILE A 126 26.47 12.53 3.47
N LYS A 127 27.38 12.82 4.41
CA LYS A 127 27.00 12.99 5.81
C LYS A 127 25.96 14.11 5.97
N ARG A 128 26.11 15.19 5.19
CA ARG A 128 25.15 16.30 5.16
C ARG A 128 23.81 15.89 4.54
N GLU A 129 23.83 15.24 3.38
CA GLU A 129 22.60 14.78 2.71
C GLU A 129 21.83 13.76 3.55
N MET A 130 22.53 12.81 4.19
CA MET A 130 21.90 11.85 5.11
C MET A 130 21.29 12.53 6.34
N GLN A 131 21.92 13.58 6.86
CA GLN A 131 21.36 14.37 7.95
C GLN A 131 20.09 15.10 7.51
N GLU A 132 20.05 15.64 6.29
CA GLU A 132 18.85 16.28 5.74
C GLU A 132 17.70 15.27 5.59
N VAL A 133 17.97 14.09 5.02
CA VAL A 133 16.96 13.01 4.90
C VAL A 133 16.45 12.57 6.28
N PHE A 134 17.34 12.44 7.27
CA PHE A 134 16.94 12.08 8.63
C PHE A 134 16.03 13.14 9.26
N LEU A 135 16.32 14.43 9.06
CA LEU A 135 15.50 15.52 9.58
C LEU A 135 14.12 15.56 8.91
N GLU A 136 14.03 15.31 7.60
CA GLU A 136 12.74 15.18 6.89
C GLU A 136 11.90 14.03 7.44
N LEU A 137 12.52 12.88 7.69
CA LEU A 137 11.86 11.72 8.30
C LEU A 137 11.30 12.03 9.69
N VAL A 138 12.07 12.72 10.53
CA VAL A 138 11.62 13.15 11.87
C VAL A 138 10.44 14.12 11.76
N ARG A 139 10.48 15.06 10.82
CA ARG A 139 9.39 16.01 10.58
C ARG A 139 8.09 15.29 10.18
N LEU A 140 8.17 14.40 9.20
CA LEU A 140 7.04 13.62 8.71
C LEU A 140 6.42 12.73 9.78
N ARG A 141 7.26 12.13 10.64
CA ARG A 141 6.77 11.39 11.81
C ARG A 141 5.95 12.28 12.74
N GLY A 142 6.40 13.51 13.01
CA GLY A 142 5.67 14.45 13.86
C GLY A 142 4.32 14.88 13.25
N GLU A 143 4.29 15.12 11.93
CA GLU A 143 3.06 15.42 11.20
C GLU A 143 2.05 14.25 11.26
N LEU A 144 2.54 13.01 11.12
CA LEU A 144 1.73 11.79 11.22
C LEU A 144 1.17 11.60 12.64
N GLU A 145 2.01 11.75 13.67
CA GLU A 145 1.60 11.61 15.07
C GLU A 145 0.51 12.64 15.45
N ALA A 146 0.62 13.87 14.94
CA ALA A 146 -0.40 14.90 15.15
C ALA A 146 -1.73 14.56 14.45
N ALA A 147 -1.68 14.07 13.21
CA ALA A 147 -2.87 13.68 12.45
C ALA A 147 -3.60 12.46 13.03
N CYS A 148 -2.88 11.56 13.73
CA CYS A 148 -3.48 10.40 14.39
C CYS A 148 -4.07 10.71 15.78
N GLN A 149 -3.79 11.88 16.37
CA GLN A 149 -4.31 12.29 17.68
C GLN A 149 -5.54 13.21 17.59
N SER A 150 -5.84 13.73 16.40
CA SER A 150 -7.03 14.53 16.05
C SER A 150 -8.17 13.68 15.53
#